data_AF-A0A1H5FGH5-F1
#
_entry.id   AF-A0A1H5FGH5-F1
#
_cell.length_a   1.000
_cell.length_b   1.000
_cell.length_c   1.000
_cell.angle_alpha   90.00
_cell.angle_beta   90.00
_cell.angle_gamma   90.00
#
_symmetry.space_group_name_H-M   'P 1'
#
loop_
_entity.id
_entity.type
_entity.pdbx_description
1 polymer ?
#
loop_
_entity_poly.entity_id
_entity_poly.type
_entity_poly.pdbx_seq_one_letter_code
_entity_poly.pdbx_strand_id
1 'polypeptide(L)' 'MQIIIKGDMTMPQLRQAFYEKLLELEEEFGVEHLKGATLYINPINEFGEDVVLRNKYGQTVHKLFSHGPYRCSAEEFKI' A
#
# COMPACT_ATOMS: atom_id res chain seq x y z
N MET A 1 -5.69 13.69 -7.76
CA MET A 1 -5.29 12.63 -8.71
C MET A 1 -5.61 11.28 -8.09
N GLN A 2 -5.96 10.28 -8.90
CA GLN A 2 -6.31 8.93 -8.43
C GLN A 2 -5.61 7.88 -9.29
N ILE A 3 -4.93 6.93 -8.66
CA ILE A 3 -4.40 5.72 -9.30
C ILE A 3 -5.41 4.60 -9.03
N ILE A 4 -5.90 3.94 -10.08
CA ILE A 4 -6.87 2.85 -9.98
C ILE A 4 -6.23 1.59 -10.55
N ILE A 5 -6.09 0.56 -9.72
CA ILE A 5 -5.58 -0.76 -10.09
C ILE A 5 -6.70 -1.75 -9.82
N LYS A 6 -7.08 -2.57 -10.81
CA LYS A 6 -8.17 -3.54 -10.73
C LYS A 6 -7.70 -4.91 -11.19
N GLY A 7 -8.28 -5.96 -10.61
CA GLY A 7 -8.00 -7.35 -10.93
C GLY A 7 -7.70 -8.16 -9.68
N ASP A 8 -7.75 -9.49 -9.81
CA ASP A 8 -7.25 -10.40 -8.80
C ASP A 8 -5.71 -10.40 -8.86
N MET A 9 -5.07 -10.10 -7.73
CA MET A 9 -3.63 -9.99 -7.65
C MET A 9 -3.12 -10.20 -6.24
N THR A 10 -1.92 -10.75 -6.18
CA THR A 10 -1.16 -10.90 -4.95
C THR A 10 -0.58 -9.56 -4.47
N MET A 11 -0.22 -9.47 -3.19
CA MET A 11 0.44 -8.28 -2.65
C MET A 11 1.73 -7.87 -3.40
N PRO A 12 2.63 -8.79 -3.83
CA PRO A 12 3.76 -8.42 -4.67
C PRO A 12 3.37 -7.76 -6.01
N GLN A 13 2.35 -8.30 -6.69
CA GLN A 13 1.86 -7.73 -7.94
C GLN A 13 1.25 -6.34 -7.73
N LEU A 14 0.47 -6.16 -6.66
CA LEU A 14 -0.07 -4.84 -6.29
C LEU A 14 1.04 -3.82 -6.03
N ARG A 15 2.12 -4.21 -5.32
CA ARG A 15 3.27 -3.33 -5.08
C ARG A 15 3.95 -2.91 -6.39
N GLN A 16 4.17 -3.86 -7.30
CA GLN A 16 4.77 -3.59 -8.60
C GLN A 16 3.91 -2.62 -9.42
N ALA A 17 2.60 -2.86 -9.49
CA ALA A 17 1.67 -2.01 -10.23
C ALA A 17 1.62 -0.58 -9.66
N PHE A 18 1.70 -0.40 -8.33
CA PHE A 18 1.82 0.93 -7.74
C PHE A 18 3.15 1.60 -8.07
N TYR A 19 4.27 0.87 -7.99
CA TYR A 19 5.58 1.39 -8.34
C TYR A 19 5.59 1.94 -9.77
N GLU A 20 5.07 1.17 -10.74
CA GLU A 20 5.02 1.58 -12.14
C GLU A 20 4.17 2.86 -12.35
N LYS A 21 3.01 2.96 -11.68
CA LYS A 21 2.17 4.16 -11.81
C LYS A 21 2.77 5.39 -11.12
N LEU A 22 3.54 5.20 -10.05
CA LEU A 22 4.28 6.29 -9.41
C LEU A 22 5.47 6.72 -10.26
N LEU A 23 6.17 5.77 -10.89
CA LEU A 23 7.26 6.06 -11.82
C LEU A 23 6.75 6.84 -13.04
N GLU A 24 5.58 6.48 -13.57
CA GLU A 24 4.92 7.23 -14.65
C GLU A 24 4.64 8.69 -14.23
N LEU A 25 4.20 8.93 -12.99
CA LEU A 25 4.01 10.29 -12.48
C LEU A 25 5.31 11.10 -12.38
N GLU A 26 6.40 10.45 -12.02
CA GLU A 26 7.72 11.06 -11.94
C GLU A 26 8.28 11.36 -13.34
N GLU A 27 8.37 10.33 -14.19
CA GLU A 27 9.08 10.40 -15.47
C GLU A 27 8.27 11.08 -16.58
N GLU A 28 6.97 10.78 -16.69
CA GLU A 28 6.14 11.31 -17.78
C GLU A 28 5.50 12.65 -17.42
N PHE A 29 5.14 12.84 -16.15
CA PHE A 29 4.41 14.04 -15.69
C PHE A 29 5.25 15.01 -14.85
N GLY A 30 6.51 14.67 -14.52
CA GLY A 30 7.43 15.55 -13.80
C GLY A 30 7.01 15.88 -12.37
N VAL A 31 6.26 14.98 -11.70
CA VAL A 31 5.77 15.21 -10.34
C VAL A 31 6.85 14.88 -9.32
N GLU A 32 7.51 15.90 -8.78
CA GLU A 32 8.62 15.72 -7.81
C GLU A 32 8.17 15.67 -6.34
N HIS A 33 6.99 16.24 -6.02
CA HIS A 33 6.55 16.41 -4.64
C HIS A 33 5.06 16.10 -4.45
N LEU A 34 4.74 15.37 -3.38
CA LEU A 34 3.38 15.06 -2.95
C LEU A 34 3.14 15.55 -1.52
N LYS A 35 1.96 16.13 -1.27
CA LYS A 35 1.52 16.50 0.09
C LYS A 35 1.12 15.28 0.93
N GLY A 36 0.79 14.16 0.28
CA GLY A 36 0.40 12.91 0.91
C GLY A 36 -0.35 12.00 -0.05
N ALA A 37 -0.51 10.73 0.33
CA ALA A 37 -1.31 9.75 -0.38
C ALA A 37 -2.04 8.86 0.63
N THR A 38 -3.23 8.38 0.26
CA THR A 38 -3.97 7.38 1.04
C THR A 38 -4.31 6.24 0.12
N LEU A 39 -3.93 5.03 0.51
CA LEU A 39 -4.23 3.81 -0.22
C LEU A 39 -5.37 3.07 0.47
N TYR A 40 -6.49 2.91 -0.24
CA TYR A 40 -7.59 2.06 0.17
C TYR A 40 -7.42 0.68 -0.49
N ILE A 41 -7.44 -0.38 0.31
CA ILE A 41 -7.34 -1.77 -0.15
C ILE A 41 -8.53 -2.57 0.34
N ASN A 42 -8.99 -3.50 -0.49
CA ASN A 42 -10.02 -4.47 -0.16
C ASN A 42 -9.40 -5.86 -0.36
N PRO A 43 -8.67 -6.38 0.64
CA PRO A 43 -8.01 -7.67 0.52
C PRO A 43 -9.04 -8.80 0.50
N ILE A 44 -8.84 -9.74 -0.42
CA ILE A 44 -9.61 -10.98 -0.51
C ILE A 44 -8.70 -12.18 -0.28
N ASN A 45 -9.27 -13.30 0.15
CA ASN A 45 -8.56 -14.58 0.18
C ASN A 45 -8.58 -15.26 -1.19
N GLU A 46 -7.96 -16.43 -1.29
CA GLU A 46 -7.92 -17.26 -2.51
C GLU A 46 -9.29 -17.74 -3.01
N PHE A 47 -10.34 -17.61 -2.19
CA PHE A 47 -11.72 -17.93 -2.53
C PHE A 47 -12.55 -16.68 -2.91
N GLY A 48 -11.95 -15.49 -2.90
CA GLY A 48 -12.63 -14.23 -3.19
C GLY A 48 -13.42 -13.65 -2.03
N GLU A 49 -13.21 -14.16 -0.80
CA GLU A 49 -13.90 -13.67 0.40
C GLU A 49 -13.12 -12.55 1.07
N ASP A 50 -13.83 -11.60 1.67
CA ASP A 50 -13.24 -10.45 2.35
C ASP A 50 -12.34 -10.87 3.54
N VAL A 51 -11.14 -10.27 3.60
CA VAL A 51 -10.17 -10.53 4.67
C VAL A 51 -10.25 -9.45 5.75
N VAL A 52 -10.54 -9.87 6.98
CA VAL A 52 -10.41 -9.01 8.18
C VAL A 52 -8.96 -9.03 8.68
N LEU A 53 -8.27 -7.91 8.52
CA LEU A 53 -6.90 -7.75 9.01
C LEU A 53 -6.86 -7.74 10.53
N ARG A 54 -5.95 -8.52 11.12
CA ARG A 54 -5.69 -8.55 12.56
C ARG A 54 -4.21 -8.38 12.85
N ASN A 55 -3.88 -7.69 13.95
CA ASN A 55 -2.50 -7.58 14.42
C ASN A 55 -2.06 -8.83 15.21
N LYS A 56 -0.80 -8.86 15.64
CA LYS A 56 -0.24 -9.97 16.44
C LYS A 56 -0.96 -10.24 17.78
N TYR A 57 -1.77 -9.30 18.25
CA TYR A 57 -2.58 -9.42 19.46
C TYR A 57 -4.03 -9.82 19.16
N GLY A 58 -4.35 -10.14 17.90
CA GLY A 58 -5.68 -10.54 17.45
C GLY A 58 -6.68 -9.39 17.29
N GLN A 59 -6.24 -8.14 17.47
CA GLN A 59 -7.09 -6.95 17.32
C GLN A 59 -7.26 -6.59 15.85
N THR A 60 -8.48 -6.22 15.46
CA THR A 60 -8.78 -5.79 14.09
C THR A 60 -8.02 -4.52 13.74
N VAL A 61 -7.38 -4.52 12.56
CA VAL A 61 -6.65 -3.39 12.02
C VAL A 61 -7.47 -2.77 10.91
N HIS A 62 -7.90 -1.52 11.10
CA HIS A 62 -8.68 -0.78 10.11
C HIS A 62 -7.84 0.19 9.28
N LYS A 63 -6.68 0.62 9.80
CA LYS A 63 -5.81 1.60 9.15
C LYS A 63 -4.35 1.28 9.47
N LEU A 64 -3.52 1.41 8.44
CA LEU A 64 -2.06 1.43 8.58
C LEU A 64 -1.61 2.88 8.37
N PHE A 65 -0.75 3.38 9.25
CA PHE A 65 -0.22 4.74 9.18
C PHE A 65 1.29 4.67 8.96
N SER A 66 1.81 5.60 8.15
CA SER A 66 3.25 5.84 7.99
C SER A 66 3.50 7.34 8.03
N HIS A 67 4.52 7.77 8.77
CA HIS A 67 4.86 9.17 8.96
C HIS A 67 6.22 9.49 8.34
N GLY A 68 6.23 10.36 7.33
CA GLY A 68 7.46 10.87 6.71
C GLY A 68 8.09 9.93 5.67
N PRO A 69 9.34 10.19 5.23
CA PRO A 69 10.04 9.29 4.32
C PRO A 69 10.12 7.88 4.93
N TYR A 70 10.16 6.86 4.07
CA TYR A 70 10.20 5.45 4.47
C TYR A 70 11.12 5.26 5.70
N ARG A 71 10.52 4.79 6.80
CA ARG A 71 11.28 4.31 7.96
C ARG A 71 11.32 2.80 7.85
N CYS A 72 12.53 2.24 7.88
CA CYS A 72 12.71 0.81 7.83
C CYS A 72 11.96 0.17 9.01
N SER A 73 11.12 -0.83 8.74
CA SER A 73 10.37 -1.52 9.81
C SER A 73 11.29 -2.13 10.87
N ALA A 74 12.54 -2.48 10.52
CA ALA A 74 13.55 -2.94 11.47
C ALA A 74 13.91 -1.88 12.52
N GLU A 75 13.99 -0.60 12.13
CA GLU A 75 14.25 0.51 13.05
C GLU A 75 13.05 0.78 13.97
N GLU A 76 11.83 0.59 13.47
CA GLU A 76 10.60 0.79 14.24
C GLU A 76 10.39 -0.31 15.29
N PHE A 77 10.71 -1.56 14.96
CA PHE A 77 10.57 -2.70 15.87
C PHE A 77 11.84 -3.02 16.68
N LYS A 78 12.94 -2.29 16.47
CA LYS A 78 14.27 -2.54 17.10
C LYS A 78 14.72 -4.00 16.98
N ILE A 79 14.56 -4.58 15.78
CA ILE A 79 14.98 -5.96 15.46
C ILE A 79 16.14 -5.90 14.48
#